data_AF-A0A174QPV0-F1
#
_entry.id   AF-A0A174QPV0-F1
#
_cell.length_a   1.000
_cell.length_b   1.000
_cell.length_c   1.000
_cell.angle_alpha   90.00
_cell.angle_beta   90.00
_cell.angle_gamma   90.00
#
_symmetry.space_group_name_H-M   'P 1'
#
loop_
_entity.id
_entity.type
_entity.pdbx_description
1 polymer ?
#
loop_
_entity_poly.entity_id
_entity_poly.type
_entity_poly.pdbx_seq_one_letter_code
_entity_poly.pdbx_strand_id
1 'polypeptide(L)'
;MATLEFVGLEELIKKCEDLGGKTANDRANKSILKQCGKLTQVEAKKLAPRSKNPWDSGRKGSRTGQHMGDKIPLSSVKSRNGRLFVVVGWEKGDNSPYFYAKFIEYGTSKIPANPFLVNALNKYKKEFSSIAEKEYSKMIKILE
;
A
#
# COMPACT_ATOMS: atom_id res chain seq x y z
N MET A 1 43.10 -38.63 7.11
CA MET A 1 42.66 -37.24 6.84
C MET A 1 41.67 -36.87 7.93
N ALA A 2 41.86 -35.73 8.59
CA ALA A 2 40.89 -35.20 9.55
C ALA A 2 40.20 -34.00 8.92
N THR A 3 38.87 -34.04 8.86
CA THR A 3 38.02 -32.93 8.42
C THR A 3 37.43 -32.27 9.66
N LEU A 4 37.58 -30.95 9.74
CA LEU A 4 37.17 -30.14 10.88
C LEU A 4 36.02 -29.25 10.41
N GLU A 5 34.80 -29.53 10.86
CA GLU A 5 33.59 -28.78 10.52
C GLU A 5 33.12 -27.98 11.74
N PHE A 6 32.93 -26.68 11.57
CA PHE A 6 32.37 -25.80 12.60
C PHE A 6 30.85 -25.77 12.48
N VAL A 7 30.17 -26.46 13.40
CA VAL A 7 28.70 -26.44 13.50
C VAL A 7 28.25 -25.10 14.07
N GLY A 8 27.45 -24.33 13.32
CA GLY A 8 26.84 -23.06 13.78
C GLY A 8 27.33 -21.78 13.09
N LEU A 9 28.39 -21.84 12.27
CA LEU A 9 28.83 -20.70 11.46
C LEU A 9 27.77 -20.26 10.45
N GLU A 10 27.05 -21.22 9.82
CA GLU A 10 25.96 -20.90 8.90
C GLU A 10 24.80 -20.17 9.60
N GLU A 11 24.52 -20.51 10.86
CA GLU A 11 23.45 -19.86 11.62
C GLU A 11 23.85 -18.42 12.01
N LEU A 12 25.13 -18.18 12.31
CA LEU A 12 25.69 -16.85 12.52
C LEU A 12 25.70 -16.01 11.24
N ILE A 13 26.14 -16.57 10.11
CA ILE A 13 26.12 -15.90 8.80
C ILE A 13 24.69 -15.48 8.46
N LYS A 14 23.72 -16.40 8.62
CA LYS A 14 22.31 -16.12 8.36
C LYS A 14 21.74 -15.02 9.25
N LYS A 15 22.11 -14.99 10.54
CA LYS A 15 21.73 -13.90 11.45
C LYS A 15 22.35 -12.57 11.04
N CYS A 16 23.63 -12.54 10.63
CA CYS A 16 24.28 -11.33 10.12
C CYS A 16 23.61 -10.81 8.83
N GLU A 17 23.27 -11.70 7.90
CA GLU A 17 22.52 -11.34 6.69
C GLU A 17 21.09 -10.87 7.01
N ASP A 18 20.45 -11.46 8.00
CA ASP A 18 19.12 -11.06 8.45
C ASP A 18 19.09 -9.69 9.15
N LEU A 19 20.20 -9.31 9.78
CA LEU A 19 20.39 -8.05 10.49
C LEU A 19 20.78 -6.92 9.51
N GLY A 20 21.87 -7.08 8.76
CA GLY A 20 22.41 -6.02 7.90
C GLY A 20 22.03 -6.10 6.43
N GLY A 21 21.40 -7.21 6.00
CA GLY A 21 21.25 -7.53 4.60
C GLY A 21 19.95 -7.06 3.93
N LYS A 22 19.76 -7.54 2.71
CA LYS A 22 18.60 -7.25 1.85
C LYS A 22 17.26 -7.58 2.52
N THR A 23 17.22 -8.59 3.39
CA THR A 23 16.00 -9.02 4.08
C THR A 23 15.53 -8.01 5.13
N ALA A 24 16.43 -7.41 5.92
CA ALA A 24 16.11 -6.33 6.86
C ALA A 24 15.52 -5.11 6.12
N ASN A 25 16.18 -4.70 5.04
CA ASN A 25 15.72 -3.61 4.18
C ASN A 25 14.34 -3.89 3.57
N ASP A 26 14.10 -5.11 3.09
CA ASP A 26 12.79 -5.50 2.54
C ASP A 26 11.70 -5.52 3.61
N ARG A 27 12.01 -5.91 4.85
CA ARG A 27 11.07 -5.84 5.98
C ARG A 27 10.71 -4.40 6.30
N ALA A 28 11.70 -3.51 6.42
CA ALA A 28 11.48 -2.08 6.64
C ALA A 28 10.65 -1.45 5.51
N ASN A 29 11.02 -1.69 4.25
CA ASN A 29 10.28 -1.22 3.08
C ASN A 29 8.83 -1.71 3.05
N LYS A 30 8.58 -2.99 3.36
CA LYS A 30 7.22 -3.53 3.47
C LYS A 30 6.43 -2.84 4.58
N SER A 31 7.04 -2.56 5.73
CA SER A 31 6.41 -1.83 6.85
C SER A 31 6.02 -0.42 6.40
N ILE A 32 6.97 0.33 5.82
CA ILE A 32 6.76 1.69 5.32
C ILE A 32 5.61 1.73 4.32
N LEU A 33 5.64 0.87 3.29
CA LEU A 33 4.60 0.83 2.26
C LEU A 33 3.21 0.50 2.83
N LYS A 34 3.12 -0.41 3.80
CA LYS A 34 1.85 -0.72 4.48
C LYS A 34 1.33 0.49 5.26
N GLN A 35 2.19 1.18 6.01
CA GLN A 35 1.81 2.36 6.79
C GLN A 35 1.35 3.50 5.87
N CYS A 36 2.16 3.85 4.86
CA CYS A 36 1.84 4.89 3.88
C CYS A 36 0.56 4.55 3.09
N GLY A 37 0.41 3.30 2.65
CA GLY A 37 -0.78 2.84 1.95
C GLY A 37 -2.04 2.90 2.81
N LYS A 38 -1.95 2.55 4.10
CA LYS A 38 -3.07 2.62 5.04
C LYS A 38 -3.50 4.07 5.30
N LEU A 39 -2.54 4.94 5.52
CA LEU A 39 -2.77 6.36 5.78
C LEU A 39 -3.39 7.06 4.56
N THR A 40 -2.90 6.75 3.36
CA THR A 40 -3.51 7.18 2.09
C THR A 40 -4.93 6.64 1.93
N GLN A 41 -5.16 5.35 2.22
CA GLN A 41 -6.50 4.74 2.15
C GLN A 41 -7.50 5.49 3.04
N VAL A 42 -7.13 5.78 4.29
CA VAL A 42 -8.00 6.47 5.26
C VAL A 42 -8.44 7.82 4.75
N GLU A 43 -7.53 8.60 4.19
CA GLU A 43 -7.88 9.92 3.63
C GLU A 43 -8.67 9.82 2.33
N ALA A 44 -8.35 8.85 1.47
CA ALA A 44 -9.14 8.58 0.29
C ALA A 44 -10.61 8.25 0.65
N LYS A 45 -10.86 7.56 1.78
CA LYS A 45 -12.24 7.32 2.26
C LYS A 45 -12.98 8.61 2.62
N LYS A 46 -12.27 9.66 3.05
CA LYS A 46 -12.86 10.95 3.40
C LYS A 46 -13.16 11.77 2.15
N LEU A 47 -12.23 11.77 1.18
CA LEU A 47 -12.34 12.52 -0.06
C LEU A 47 -13.27 11.87 -1.09
N ALA A 48 -13.52 10.56 -0.97
CA ALA A 48 -14.38 9.83 -1.89
C ALA A 48 -15.80 10.45 -1.94
N PRO A 49 -16.36 10.67 -3.14
CA PRO A 49 -17.69 11.24 -3.29
C PRO A 49 -18.75 10.31 -2.71
N ARG A 50 -19.71 10.88 -1.99
CA ARG A 50 -20.83 10.17 -1.36
C ARG A 50 -22.16 10.79 -1.77
N SER A 51 -23.13 9.92 -2.08
CA SER A 51 -24.53 10.29 -2.22
C SER A 51 -25.19 10.38 -0.84
N LYS A 52 -26.32 11.08 -0.74
CA LYS A 52 -27.12 11.10 0.50
C LYS A 52 -27.70 9.72 0.83
N ASN A 53 -28.13 8.98 -0.19
CA ASN A 53 -28.60 7.60 -0.07
C ASN A 53 -27.59 6.65 -0.73
N PRO A 54 -27.07 5.61 -0.04
CA PRO A 54 -26.17 4.61 -0.62
C PRO A 54 -26.75 3.89 -1.85
N TRP A 55 -28.07 3.77 -1.96
CA TRP A 55 -28.73 3.18 -3.12
C TRP A 55 -28.61 4.01 -4.38
N ASP A 56 -28.22 5.29 -4.29
CA ASP A 56 -27.92 6.12 -5.46
C ASP A 56 -26.47 5.96 -5.93
N SER A 57 -25.61 5.30 -5.15
CA SER A 57 -24.19 5.12 -5.46
C SER A 57 -23.98 4.03 -6.50
N GLY A 58 -23.40 4.40 -7.65
CA GLY A 58 -22.99 3.46 -8.69
C GLY A 58 -24.09 3.13 -9.71
N ARG A 59 -23.73 2.25 -10.66
CA ARG A 59 -24.58 1.87 -11.79
C ARG A 59 -25.83 1.12 -11.31
N LYS A 60 -27.01 1.47 -11.84
CA LYS A 60 -28.27 0.73 -11.64
C LYS A 60 -28.07 -0.75 -12.03
N GLY A 61 -28.31 -1.67 -11.09
CA GLY A 61 -28.02 -3.12 -11.24
C GLY A 61 -26.71 -3.60 -10.61
N SER A 62 -25.79 -2.71 -10.24
CA SER A 62 -24.54 -3.03 -9.52
C SER A 62 -24.45 -2.32 -8.16
N ARG A 63 -25.58 -1.80 -7.69
CA ARG A 63 -25.72 -1.12 -6.39
C ARG A 63 -25.71 -2.16 -5.28
N THR A 64 -24.87 -1.93 -4.29
CA THR A 64 -24.68 -2.81 -3.12
C THR A 64 -25.38 -2.28 -1.87
N GLY A 65 -25.96 -1.06 -1.92
CA GLY A 65 -26.47 -0.37 -0.75
C GLY A 65 -25.38 0.19 0.18
N GLN A 66 -24.12 0.24 -0.27
CA GLN A 66 -22.99 0.79 0.48
C GLN A 66 -22.19 1.79 -0.39
N HIS A 67 -21.46 2.71 0.26
CA HIS A 67 -20.62 3.65 -0.46
C HIS A 67 -19.29 3.03 -0.88
N MET A 68 -18.89 3.34 -2.11
CA MET A 68 -17.59 2.98 -2.67
C MET A 68 -16.42 3.50 -1.81
N GLY A 69 -16.55 4.70 -1.24
CA GLY A 69 -15.54 5.29 -0.35
C GLY A 69 -15.22 4.44 0.89
N ASP A 70 -16.16 3.60 1.35
CA ASP A 70 -15.92 2.75 2.53
C ASP A 70 -15.14 1.47 2.17
N LYS A 71 -15.20 1.08 0.89
CA LYS A 71 -14.70 -0.18 0.33
C LYS A 71 -13.47 0.01 -0.57
N ILE A 72 -12.74 1.12 -0.43
CA ILE A 72 -11.47 1.34 -1.14
C ILE A 72 -10.50 0.20 -0.80
N PRO A 73 -10.07 -0.62 -1.77
CA PRO A 73 -9.15 -1.73 -1.52
C PRO A 73 -7.73 -1.23 -1.26
N LEU A 74 -6.98 -2.02 -0.49
CA LEU A 74 -5.54 -1.84 -0.27
C LEU A 74 -4.87 -3.18 -0.57
N SER A 75 -3.98 -3.21 -1.55
CA SER A 75 -3.29 -4.44 -1.93
C SER A 75 -2.27 -4.85 -0.85
N SER A 76 -1.88 -6.13 -0.88
CA SER A 76 -0.63 -6.56 -0.26
C SER A 76 0.57 -5.87 -0.94
N VAL A 77 1.72 -5.89 -0.28
CA VAL A 77 2.97 -5.38 -0.88
C VAL A 77 3.37 -6.30 -2.02
N LYS A 78 3.40 -5.76 -3.24
CA LYS A 78 3.81 -6.45 -4.46
C LYS A 78 5.26 -6.08 -4.79
N SER A 79 5.95 -6.93 -5.54
CA SER A 79 7.29 -6.67 -6.08
C SER A 79 7.24 -6.70 -7.60
N ARG A 80 7.81 -5.69 -8.26
CA ARG A 80 7.97 -5.66 -9.73
C ARG A 80 9.31 -5.04 -10.07
N ASN A 81 10.12 -5.72 -10.86
CA ASN A 81 11.46 -5.27 -11.30
C ASN A 81 12.35 -4.82 -10.13
N GLY A 82 12.35 -5.57 -9.03
CA GLY A 82 13.15 -5.26 -7.84
C GLY A 82 12.63 -4.09 -6.99
N ARG A 83 11.46 -3.53 -7.30
CA ARG A 83 10.83 -2.46 -6.51
C ARG A 83 9.58 -2.98 -5.81
N LEU A 84 9.46 -2.65 -4.53
CA LEU A 84 8.27 -2.92 -3.73
C LEU A 84 7.26 -1.79 -3.90
N PHE A 85 5.97 -2.14 -4.00
CA PHE A 85 4.89 -1.17 -4.08
C PHE A 85 3.60 -1.72 -3.48
N VAL A 86 2.68 -0.81 -3.17
CA VAL A 86 1.29 -1.11 -2.78
C VAL A 86 0.36 -0.32 -3.67
N VAL A 87 -0.83 -0.87 -3.92
CA VAL A 87 -1.88 -0.20 -4.68
C VAL A 87 -3.01 0.16 -3.73
N VAL A 88 -3.38 1.43 -3.72
CA VAL A 88 -4.55 1.97 -3.02
C VAL A 88 -5.62 2.23 -4.07
N GLY A 89 -6.78 1.57 -3.95
CA GLY A 89 -7.85 1.64 -4.94
C GLY A 89 -7.83 0.49 -5.96
N TRP A 90 -8.69 0.60 -6.96
CA TRP A 90 -9.01 -0.47 -7.90
C TRP A 90 -8.00 -0.52 -9.06
N GLU A 91 -7.51 -1.72 -9.38
CA GLU A 91 -6.62 -1.94 -10.52
C GLU A 91 -7.39 -1.93 -11.86
N LYS A 92 -6.68 -1.76 -12.98
CA LYS A 92 -7.30 -1.66 -14.32
C LYS A 92 -8.26 -2.82 -14.64
N GLY A 93 -7.82 -4.05 -14.32
CA GLY A 93 -8.58 -5.29 -14.55
C GLY A 93 -9.58 -5.65 -13.45
N ASP A 94 -9.71 -4.82 -12.42
CA ASP A 94 -10.65 -5.08 -11.32
C ASP A 94 -12.10 -4.94 -11.83
N ASN A 95 -12.89 -6.00 -11.59
CA ASN A 95 -14.31 -6.12 -11.90
C ASN A 95 -15.17 -6.35 -10.66
N SER A 96 -14.59 -6.19 -9.46
CA SER A 96 -15.29 -6.28 -8.19
C SER A 96 -16.35 -5.19 -8.06
N PRO A 97 -17.28 -5.29 -7.09
CA PRO A 97 -18.14 -4.17 -6.76
C PRO A 97 -17.32 -2.89 -6.58
N TYR A 98 -17.87 -1.77 -7.04
CA TYR A 98 -17.20 -0.46 -7.03
C TYR A 98 -16.04 -0.26 -8.03
N PHE A 99 -15.79 -1.19 -8.96
CA PHE A 99 -14.80 -0.98 -10.03
C PHE A 99 -14.97 0.35 -10.79
N TYR A 100 -16.20 0.89 -10.82
CA TYR A 100 -16.51 2.16 -11.47
C TYR A 100 -15.80 3.37 -10.85
N ALA A 101 -15.27 3.24 -9.63
CA ALA A 101 -14.50 4.27 -8.95
C ALA A 101 -13.31 4.78 -9.76
N LYS A 102 -12.70 3.92 -10.59
CA LYS A 102 -11.61 4.32 -11.49
C LYS A 102 -12.05 5.36 -12.52
N PHE A 103 -13.29 5.29 -12.99
CA PHE A 103 -13.84 6.29 -13.90
C PHE A 103 -14.19 7.59 -13.20
N ILE A 104 -14.44 7.54 -11.88
CA ILE A 104 -14.61 8.75 -11.07
C ILE A 104 -13.24 9.41 -10.87
N GLU A 105 -12.21 8.63 -10.53
CA GLU A 105 -10.84 9.12 -10.33
C GLU A 105 -10.30 9.84 -11.57
N TYR A 106 -10.37 9.20 -12.74
CA TYR A 106 -9.79 9.71 -13.98
C TYR A 106 -10.76 10.51 -14.85
N GLY A 107 -12.06 10.46 -14.54
CA GLY A 107 -13.10 11.00 -15.39
C GLY A 107 -13.42 10.10 -16.58
N THR A 108 -14.43 10.53 -17.34
CA THR A 108 -14.87 9.95 -18.61
C THR A 108 -15.16 11.09 -19.58
N SER A 109 -15.48 10.77 -20.83
CA SER A 109 -15.89 11.79 -21.81
C SER A 109 -17.11 12.62 -21.38
N LYS A 110 -17.93 12.14 -20.44
CA LYS A 110 -19.16 12.82 -19.98
C LYS A 110 -19.09 13.34 -18.54
N ILE A 111 -18.17 12.83 -17.73
CA ILE A 111 -18.08 13.13 -16.30
C ILE A 111 -16.65 13.58 -16.00
N PRO A 112 -16.42 14.78 -15.45
CA PRO A 112 -15.08 15.25 -15.14
C PRO A 112 -14.41 14.37 -14.07
N ALA A 113 -13.08 14.38 -14.06
CA ALA A 113 -12.29 13.67 -13.07
C ALA A 113 -12.53 14.23 -11.65
N ASN A 114 -12.69 13.34 -10.68
CA ASN A 114 -12.66 13.64 -9.26
C ASN A 114 -11.53 12.81 -8.63
N PRO A 115 -10.28 13.31 -8.61
CA PRO A 115 -9.10 12.52 -8.30
C PRO A 115 -8.88 12.34 -6.79
N PHE A 116 -9.81 11.68 -6.11
CA PHE A 116 -9.81 11.51 -4.66
C PHE A 116 -8.65 10.63 -4.15
N LEU A 117 -8.19 9.63 -4.93
CA LEU A 117 -7.05 8.79 -4.57
C LEU A 117 -5.73 9.55 -4.73
N VAL A 118 -5.54 10.25 -5.85
CA VAL A 118 -4.34 11.06 -6.10
C VAL A 118 -4.26 12.22 -5.10
N ASN A 119 -5.37 12.86 -4.77
CA ASN A 119 -5.41 13.92 -3.77
C ASN A 119 -5.05 13.39 -2.38
N ALA A 120 -5.54 12.20 -2.00
CA ALA A 120 -5.16 11.57 -0.74
C ALA A 120 -3.67 11.24 -0.68
N LEU A 121 -3.09 10.75 -1.78
CA LEU A 121 -1.66 10.47 -1.89
C LEU A 121 -0.83 11.75 -1.74
N ASN A 122 -1.22 12.82 -2.44
CA ASN A 122 -0.49 14.08 -2.45
C ASN A 122 -0.50 14.77 -1.08
N LYS A 123 -1.60 14.65 -0.32
CA LYS A 123 -1.70 15.21 1.04
C LYS A 123 -0.57 14.71 1.94
N TYR A 124 -0.24 13.44 1.85
CA TYR A 124 0.70 12.78 2.76
C TYR A 124 2.09 12.53 2.18
N LYS A 125 2.34 13.01 0.97
CA LYS A 125 3.64 12.86 0.30
C LYS A 125 4.80 13.36 1.15
N LYS A 126 4.59 14.41 1.95
CA LYS A 126 5.59 14.94 2.90
C LYS A 126 5.79 14.06 4.13
N GLU A 127 4.72 13.42 4.62
CA GLU A 127 4.76 12.55 5.81
C GLU A 127 5.41 11.19 5.52
N PHE A 128 5.38 10.73 4.26
CA PHE A 128 6.00 9.46 3.88
C PHE A 128 7.51 9.42 4.17
N SER A 129 8.22 10.54 4.00
CA SER A 129 9.65 10.62 4.34
C SER A 129 9.88 10.40 5.84
N SER A 130 9.04 11.03 6.69
CA SER A 130 9.14 10.87 8.14
C SER A 130 8.82 9.45 8.60
N ILE A 131 7.83 8.79 7.97
CA ILE A 131 7.53 7.38 8.22
C ILE A 131 8.73 6.50 7.84
N ALA A 132 9.36 6.77 6.69
CA ALA A 132 10.54 6.03 6.25
C ALA A 132 11.71 6.21 7.22
N GLU A 133 12.04 7.44 7.59
CA GLU A 133 13.09 7.76 8.58
C GLU A 133 12.85 7.06 9.92
N LYS A 134 11.60 7.05 10.40
CA LYS A 134 11.22 6.36 11.64
C LYS A 134 11.41 4.85 11.55
N GLU A 135 11.06 4.23 10.44
CA GLU A 135 11.21 2.78 10.28
C GLU A 135 12.68 2.38 10.06
N TYR A 136 13.44 3.15 9.28
CA TYR A 136 14.86 2.92 9.09
C TYR A 136 15.68 3.17 10.36
N SER A 137 15.37 4.21 11.13
CA SER A 137 16.04 4.45 12.43
C SER A 137 15.77 3.31 13.43
N LYS A 138 14.55 2.75 13.47
CA LYS A 138 14.27 1.55 14.26
C LYS A 138 15.10 0.36 13.79
N MET A 139 15.25 0.18 12.47
CA MET A 139 16.07 -0.89 11.91
C MET A 139 17.53 -0.74 12.32
N ILE A 140 18.10 0.47 12.23
CA ILE A 140 19.50 0.73 12.61
C ILE A 140 19.72 0.50 14.11
N LYS A 141 18.79 0.90 14.98
CA LYS A 141 18.87 0.66 16.43
C LYS A 141 18.87 -0.81 16.84
N ILE A 142 18.43 -1.72 15.97
CA ILE A 142 18.52 -3.17 16.23
C ILE A 142 19.94 -3.69 15.96
N LEU A 143 20.76 -2.93 15.22
CA LEU A 143 22.13 -3.27 14.86
C LEU A 143 23.17 -2.69 15.83
N GLU A 144 22.81 -1.65 16.57
CA GLU A 144 23.58 -1.08 17.69
C GLU A 144 23.48 -1.97 18.94
#